data_AF-A0A349HJ16-F1
#
_entry.id   AF-A0A349HJ16-F1
#
_cell.length_a   1.000
_cell.length_b   1.000
_cell.length_c   1.000
_cell.angle_alpha   90.00
_cell.angle_beta   90.00
_cell.angle_gamma   90.00
#
_symmetry.space_group_name_H-M   'P 1'
#
loop_
_entity.id
_entity.type
_entity.pdbx_description
1 polymer ?
#
loop_
_entity_poly.entity_id
_entity_poly.type
_entity_poly.pdbx_seq_one_letter_code
_entity_poly.pdbx_strand_id
1 'polypeptide(L)' 'PEMLDKMMMDSLGFNTSSIHWDLVNTEEKIVTANLADGRKVTIYENGRFKMP' A
#
# COMPACT_ATOMS: atom_id res chain seq x y z
N PRO A 1 -18.01 -13.29 -7.14
CA PRO A 1 -16.96 -12.24 -7.25
C PRO A 1 -16.59 -12.05 -8.73
N GLU A 2 -16.67 -10.82 -9.23
CA GLU A 2 -16.11 -10.50 -10.54
C GLU A 2 -14.59 -10.52 -10.43
N MET A 3 -13.95 -11.37 -11.21
CA MET A 3 -12.50 -11.48 -11.26
C MET A 3 -11.99 -10.47 -12.28
N LEU A 4 -11.05 -9.60 -11.86
CA LEU A 4 -10.32 -8.75 -12.80
C LEU A 4 -9.59 -9.64 -13.80
N ASP A 5 -9.73 -9.36 -15.10
CA ASP A 5 -8.92 -10.06 -16.09
C ASP A 5 -7.45 -9.61 -16.02
N LYS A 6 -6.56 -10.42 -16.59
CA LYS A 6 -5.11 -10.16 -16.53
C LYS A 6 -4.73 -8.84 -17.21
N MET A 7 -5.39 -8.46 -18.31
CA MET A 7 -5.08 -7.22 -19.01
C MET A 7 -5.45 -6.01 -18.14
N MET A 8 -6.56 -6.10 -17.42
CA MET A 8 -6.99 -5.06 -16.49
C MET A 8 -6.04 -4.94 -15.30
N MET A 9 -5.60 -6.06 -14.71
CA MET A 9 -4.59 -6.05 -13.64
C MET A 9 -3.27 -5.42 -14.10
N ASP A 10 -2.79 -5.80 -15.29
CA ASP A 10 -1.59 -5.25 -15.90
C ASP A 10 -1.74 -3.73 -16.13
N SER A 11 -2.90 -3.27 -16.61
CA SER A 11 -3.18 -1.84 -16.84
C SER A 11 -3.23 -1.00 -15.55
N LEU A 12 -3.61 -1.61 -14.43
CA LEU A 12 -3.70 -0.97 -13.12
C LEU A 12 -2.36 -1.03 -12.33
N GLY A 13 -1.33 -1.68 -12.89
CA GLY A 13 -0.01 -1.78 -12.29
C GLY A 13 0.10 -2.79 -11.15
N PHE A 14 -0.77 -3.81 -11.11
CA PHE A 14 -0.62 -4.90 -10.14
C PHE A 14 0.65 -5.70 -10.45
N ASN A 15 1.36 -6.07 -9.39
CA ASN A 15 2.52 -6.95 -9.53
C ASN A 15 2.07 -8.39 -9.78
N THR A 16 2.65 -9.06 -10.79
CA THR A 16 2.43 -10.47 -11.07
C THR A 16 3.72 -11.25 -10.79
N SER A 17 3.72 -12.09 -9.75
CA SER A 17 4.89 -12.90 -9.40
C SER A 17 4.51 -14.32 -8.98
N SER A 18 5.36 -15.30 -9.34
CA SER A 18 5.20 -16.71 -8.94
C SER A 18 5.70 -17.00 -7.52
N ILE A 19 6.40 -16.04 -6.92
CA ILE A 19 6.94 -16.10 -5.56
C ILE A 19 6.51 -14.84 -4.83
N HIS A 20 6.13 -15.00 -3.57
CA HIS A 20 5.76 -13.92 -2.67
C HIS A 20 6.42 -14.17 -1.31
N TRP A 21 7.16 -13.19 -0.81
CA TRP A 21 7.75 -13.22 0.52
C TRP A 21 7.27 -12.00 1.30
N ASP A 22 6.64 -12.25 2.44
CA ASP A 22 6.25 -11.21 3.38
C ASP A 22 7.43 -10.88 4.29
N LEU A 23 7.76 -9.59 4.39
CA LEU A 23 8.77 -9.08 5.32
C LEU A 23 8.08 -8.21 6.38
N VAL A 24 8.31 -8.53 7.64
CA VAL A 24 7.81 -7.75 8.77
C VAL A 24 8.93 -6.88 9.32
N ASN A 25 8.66 -5.58 9.45
CA ASN A 25 9.54 -4.63 10.13
C ASN A 25 8.88 -4.22 11.46
N THR A 26 9.61 -4.39 12.57
CA THR A 26 9.13 -4.10 13.95
C THR A 26 9.71 -2.82 14.55
N GLU A 27 10.54 -2.10 13.81
CA GLU A 27 11.04 -0.80 14.24
C GLU A 27 9.92 0.24 14.26
N GLU A 28 10.12 1.32 15.02
CA GLU A 28 9.24 2.46 14.96
C GLU A 28 9.26 3.08 13.54
N LYS A 29 8.07 3.24 12.95
CA LYS A 29 7.89 3.78 11.60
C LYS A 29 6.79 4.83 11.57
N ILE A 30 7.01 5.81 10.71
CA ILE A 30 6.03 6.81 10.30
C ILE A 30 5.67 6.49 8.85
N VAL A 31 4.38 6.30 8.57
CA VAL A 31 3.86 6.13 7.20
C VAL A 31 3.15 7.40 6.79
N THR A 32 3.60 7.99 5.68
CA THR A 32 3.05 9.24 5.13
C THR A 32 2.48 9.00 3.74
N ALA A 33 1.21 9.30 3.53
CA ALA A 33 0.57 9.28 2.22
C ALA A 33 0.86 10.58 1.46
N ASN A 34 1.19 10.45 0.18
CA ASN A 34 1.22 11.58 -0.75
C ASN A 34 -0.14 11.64 -1.45
N LEU A 35 -0.87 12.73 -1.29
CA LEU A 35 -2.18 12.93 -1.90
C LEU A 35 -2.05 13.49 -3.31
N ALA A 36 -3.09 13.32 -4.12
CA ALA A 36 -3.12 13.78 -5.51
C ALA A 36 -2.96 15.31 -5.64
N ASP A 37 -3.34 16.07 -4.61
CA ASP A 37 -3.16 17.53 -4.54
C ASP A 37 -1.78 17.96 -4.01
N GLY A 38 -0.86 17.01 -3.81
CA GLY A 38 0.51 17.25 -3.34
C GLY A 38 0.64 17.35 -1.82
N ARG A 39 -0.44 17.29 -1.05
CA ARG A 39 -0.36 17.26 0.42
C ARG A 39 0.24 15.94 0.92
N LYS A 40 0.86 16.01 2.10
CA LYS A 40 1.38 14.86 2.82
C LYS A 40 0.59 14.66 4.11
N VAL A 41 0.16 13.44 4.38
CA VAL A 41 -0.63 13.09 5.58
C VAL A 41 -0.01 11.87 6.26
N THR A 42 0.36 12.00 7.53
CA THR A 42 0.79 10.86 8.35
C THR A 42 -0.42 9.97 8.66
N ILE A 43 -0.36 8.71 8.23
CA ILE A 43 -1.45 7.74 8.35
C ILE A 43 -1.18 6.70 9.44
N TYR A 44 0.09 6.52 9.81
CA TYR A 44 0.53 5.61 10.86
C TYR A 44 1.79 6.16 11.53
N GLU A 45 1.84 6.10 12.86
CA GLU A 45 3.00 6.50 13.67
C GLU A 45 2.84 5.95 15.09
N ASN A 46 3.96 5.65 15.76
CA ASN A 46 4.01 5.14 17.14
C ASN A 46 3.15 3.90 17.36
N GLY A 47 3.19 2.96 16.41
CA GLY A 47 2.46 1.70 16.50
C GLY A 47 0.96 1.80 16.20
N ARG A 48 0.45 2.94 15.73
CA ARG A 48 -1.00 3.22 15.62
C ARG A 48 -1.37 3.93 14.33
N PHE A 49 -2.54 3.58 13.77
CA PHE A 49 -3.18 4.34 12.70
C PHE A 49 -3.68 5.70 13.21
N LYS A 50 -3.56 6.73 12.39
CA LYS A 50 -3.91 8.12 12.72
C LYS A 50 -5.23 8.59 12.12
N MET A 51 -5.89 7.77 11.30
CA MET A 51 -7.21 8.05 10.73
C MET A 51 -8.29 7.17 11.37
N PRO A 52 -9.52 7.67 11.55
CA PRO A 52 -10.68 6.84 11.90
C PRO A 52 -11.08 5.90 10.76
#